data_AF-A0A3M0ZJ30-F1
#
_entry.id   AF-A0A3M0ZJ30-F1
#
_cell.length_a   1.000
_cell.length_b   1.000
_cell.length_c   1.000
_cell.angle_alpha   90.00
_cell.angle_beta   90.00
_cell.angle_gamma   90.00
#
_symmetry.space_group_name_H-M   'P 1'
#
loop_
_entity.id
_entity.type
_entity.pdbx_description
1 polymer ?
#
loop_
_entity_poly.entity_id
_entity_poly.type
_entity_poly.pdbx_seq_one_letter_code
_entity_poly.pdbx_strand_id
1 'polypeptide(L)'
;CSVQRRHQKVIEEAPSPLLDDSLRAAMGEAAVALAAALSYRGAGTVEFVVDGNLRFYFLEMNTRLQVEHPVTEMVTGTDLVAWQIAIARGEPLPPAPAPRGHAVECRVYAEDPSRGFAPCGGTVVRVDHPSGPGIRVDSCMFDGAPVPLAYDPLLAKIVAWGPDRQAALARLDQALAETAVCGVPTNVGFARAILADPAFRSGRFTTTDVEQRFGAWQPPASSLEARAAALAAHAVATAAAAAPGPARHRQLPAGPWQTLGPWRLGMRRGR
;
A
#
# COMPACT_ATOMS: atom_id res chain seq x y z
N CYS A 1 -12.15 1.07 2.29
CA CYS A 1 -11.57 0.33 1.14
C CYS A 1 -12.59 0.13 0.01
N SER A 2 -13.40 1.15 -0.33
CA SER A 2 -14.44 1.01 -1.36
C SER A 2 -13.87 1.02 -2.79
N VAL A 3 -12.67 1.57 -2.98
CA VAL A 3 -11.97 1.54 -4.26
C VAL A 3 -11.34 0.17 -4.47
N GLN A 4 -12.08 -0.71 -5.12
CA GLN A 4 -11.67 -2.09 -5.42
C GLN A 4 -12.07 -2.47 -6.84
N ARG A 5 -11.35 -3.42 -7.43
CA ARG A 5 -11.62 -4.01 -8.75
C ARG A 5 -11.69 -5.52 -8.60
N ARG A 6 -12.76 -6.19 -9.05
CA ARG A 6 -12.91 -7.65 -8.91
C ARG A 6 -12.59 -8.15 -7.50
N HIS A 7 -13.09 -7.42 -6.49
CA HIS A 7 -12.84 -7.67 -5.05
C HIS A 7 -11.40 -7.48 -4.56
N GLN A 8 -10.49 -6.99 -5.40
CA GLN A 8 -9.14 -6.61 -5.02
C GLN A 8 -9.10 -5.11 -4.70
N LYS A 9 -8.74 -4.78 -3.45
CA LYS A 9 -8.59 -3.40 -2.99
C LYS A 9 -7.42 -2.72 -3.73
N VAL A 10 -7.62 -1.47 -4.16
CA VAL A 10 -6.63 -0.67 -4.92
C VAL A 10 -6.21 0.56 -4.14
N ILE A 11 -7.18 1.28 -3.56
CA ILE A 11 -6.95 2.47 -2.74
C ILE A 11 -7.73 2.35 -1.43
N GLU A 12 -7.03 2.60 -0.33
CA GLU A 12 -7.54 2.55 1.03
C GLU A 12 -7.31 3.88 1.72
N GLU A 13 -8.20 4.26 2.63
CA GLU A 13 -8.07 5.52 3.36
C GLU A 13 -8.58 5.41 4.78
N ALA A 14 -7.96 6.16 5.68
CA ALA A 14 -8.36 6.29 7.08
C ALA A 14 -8.20 7.76 7.54
N PRO A 15 -9.17 8.32 8.28
CA PRO A 15 -10.51 7.77 8.52
C PRO A 15 -11.36 7.75 7.24
N SER A 16 -12.53 7.10 7.28
CA SER A 16 -13.46 7.13 6.14
C SER A 16 -14.09 8.52 5.99
N PRO A 17 -14.16 9.10 4.77
CA PRO A 17 -14.82 10.38 4.53
C PRO A 17 -16.34 10.31 4.58
N LEU A 18 -16.91 9.09 4.58
CA LEU A 18 -18.36 8.87 4.62
C LEU A 18 -18.93 8.94 6.04
N LEU A 19 -18.12 8.61 7.05
CA LEU A 19 -18.61 8.38 8.41
C LEU A 19 -18.51 9.65 9.25
N ASP A 20 -19.64 10.09 9.80
CA ASP A 20 -19.65 11.02 10.93
C ASP A 20 -19.16 10.35 12.21
N ASP A 21 -19.00 11.14 13.28
CA ASP A 21 -18.45 10.66 14.55
C ASP A 21 -19.38 9.65 15.25
N SER A 22 -20.70 9.81 15.09
CA SER A 22 -21.69 8.92 15.72
C SER A 22 -21.68 7.54 15.08
N LEU A 23 -21.72 7.48 13.75
CA LEU A 23 -21.66 6.23 13.00
C LEU A 23 -20.32 5.53 13.19
N ARG A 24 -19.22 6.28 13.23
CA ARG A 24 -17.88 5.74 13.52
C ARG A 24 -17.82 5.11 14.92
N ALA A 25 -18.37 5.77 15.93
CA ALA A 25 -18.43 5.24 17.29
C ALA A 25 -19.27 3.95 17.34
N ALA A 26 -20.47 3.95 16.75
CA ALA A 26 -21.34 2.78 16.71
C ALA A 26 -20.68 1.56 16.02
N MET A 27 -20.01 1.78 14.89
CA MET A 27 -19.25 0.72 14.20
C MET A 27 -18.08 0.21 15.04
N GLY A 28 -17.36 1.13 15.72
CA GLY A 28 -16.24 0.78 16.59
C GLY A 28 -16.68 -0.04 17.80
N GLU A 29 -17.76 0.36 18.47
CA GLU A 29 -18.36 -0.38 19.58
C GLU A 29 -18.82 -1.77 19.15
N ALA A 30 -19.49 -1.89 18.01
CA ALA A 30 -19.91 -3.18 17.46
C ALA A 30 -18.70 -4.10 17.17
N ALA A 31 -17.61 -3.56 16.61
CA ALA A 31 -16.39 -4.31 16.33
C ALA A 31 -15.71 -4.81 17.62
N VAL A 32 -15.61 -3.96 18.64
CA VAL A 32 -15.04 -4.33 19.95
C VAL A 32 -15.93 -5.35 20.66
N ALA A 33 -17.25 -5.20 20.61
CA ALA A 33 -18.19 -6.15 21.20
C ALA A 33 -18.08 -7.54 20.56
N LEU A 34 -17.97 -7.61 19.22
CA LEU A 34 -17.74 -8.88 18.50
C LEU A 34 -16.41 -9.53 18.92
N ALA A 35 -15.31 -8.76 18.95
CA ALA A 35 -14.01 -9.27 19.35
C ALA A 35 -14.03 -9.79 20.81
N ALA A 36 -14.71 -9.09 21.71
CA ALA A 36 -14.87 -9.49 23.11
C ALA A 36 -15.69 -10.78 23.25
N ALA A 37 -16.80 -10.91 22.51
CA ALA A 37 -17.64 -12.11 22.51
C ALA A 37 -16.87 -13.36 22.05
N LEU A 38 -15.92 -13.19 21.13
CA LEU A 38 -15.05 -14.26 20.63
C LEU A 38 -13.78 -14.47 21.48
N SER A 39 -13.58 -13.68 22.56
CA SER A 39 -12.33 -13.64 23.32
C SER A 39 -11.10 -13.47 22.41
N TYR A 40 -11.25 -12.67 21.35
CA TYR A 40 -10.25 -12.54 20.30
C TYR A 40 -8.98 -11.87 20.84
N ARG A 41 -7.82 -12.41 20.47
CA ARG A 41 -6.50 -11.88 20.83
C ARG A 41 -5.63 -11.73 19.59
N GLY A 42 -4.93 -10.60 19.53
CA GLY A 42 -4.09 -10.20 18.39
C GLY A 42 -4.69 -9.01 17.63
N ALA A 43 -4.12 -8.69 16.48
CA ALA A 43 -4.72 -7.72 15.56
C ALA A 43 -5.65 -8.42 14.58
N GLY A 44 -6.86 -7.87 14.43
CA GLY A 44 -7.85 -8.32 13.48
C GLY A 44 -8.64 -7.14 12.92
N THR A 45 -9.47 -7.40 11.92
CA THR A 45 -10.29 -6.39 11.26
C THR A 45 -11.72 -6.90 11.12
N VAL A 46 -12.68 -6.10 11.59
CA VAL A 46 -14.11 -6.35 11.36
C VAL A 46 -14.54 -5.53 10.16
N GLU A 47 -15.00 -6.20 9.11
CA GLU A 47 -15.45 -5.56 7.89
C GLU A 47 -16.97 -5.33 7.92
N PHE A 48 -17.36 -4.13 7.51
CA PHE A 48 -18.76 -3.73 7.39
C PHE A 48 -19.05 -3.20 5.99
N VAL A 49 -20.30 -3.34 5.56
CA VAL A 49 -20.86 -2.64 4.40
C VAL A 49 -21.78 -1.55 4.90
N VAL A 50 -21.64 -0.33 4.36
CA VAL A 50 -22.52 0.81 4.66
C VAL A 50 -23.40 1.09 3.45
N ASP A 51 -24.71 1.15 3.64
CA ASP A 51 -25.68 1.44 2.57
C ASP A 51 -25.87 2.95 2.32
N GLY A 52 -26.70 3.30 1.32
CA GLY A 52 -27.01 4.69 0.99
C GLY A 52 -27.80 5.46 2.07
N ASN A 53 -28.34 4.76 3.08
CA ASN A 53 -29.02 5.35 4.22
C ASN A 53 -28.12 5.41 5.47
N LEU A 54 -26.81 5.21 5.31
CA LEU A 54 -25.81 5.19 6.39
C LEU A 54 -26.05 4.09 7.45
N ARG A 55 -26.69 2.99 7.05
CA ARG A 55 -26.80 1.78 7.88
C ARG A 55 -25.64 0.87 7.59
N PHE A 56 -25.03 0.33 8.64
CA PHE A 56 -23.91 -0.59 8.52
C PHE A 56 -24.32 -2.03 8.83
N TYR A 57 -23.70 -2.97 8.12
CA TYR A 57 -23.96 -4.41 8.22
C TYR A 57 -22.63 -5.16 8.33
N PHE A 58 -22.53 -6.10 9.27
CA PHE A 58 -21.36 -6.95 9.40
C PHE A 58 -21.21 -7.83 8.16
N LEU A 59 -19.99 -7.91 7.64
CA LEU A 59 -19.64 -8.79 6.52
C LEU A 59 -18.82 -9.98 7.02
N GLU A 60 -17.65 -9.70 7.59
CA GLU A 60 -16.73 -10.71 8.09
C GLU A 60 -15.76 -10.15 9.13
N MET A 61 -15.06 -11.04 9.83
CA MET A 61 -13.92 -10.70 10.68
C MET A 61 -12.68 -11.42 10.17
N ASN A 62 -11.67 -10.63 9.78
CA ASN A 62 -10.36 -11.12 9.40
C ASN A 62 -9.48 -11.22 10.64
N THR A 63 -9.10 -12.45 11.00
CA THR A 63 -8.33 -12.75 12.20
C THR A 63 -6.81 -12.63 12.00
N ARG A 64 -6.40 -11.61 11.25
CA ARG A 64 -4.99 -11.32 10.89
C ARG A 64 -4.79 -9.83 10.68
N LEU A 65 -3.52 -9.41 10.59
CA LEU A 65 -3.16 -8.08 10.12
C LEU A 65 -3.62 -7.91 8.66
N GLN A 66 -4.16 -6.72 8.36
CA GLN A 66 -4.57 -6.37 7.01
C GLN A 66 -3.43 -5.74 6.21
N VAL A 67 -3.50 -5.84 4.89
CA VAL A 67 -2.51 -5.24 3.99
C VAL A 67 -2.49 -3.71 4.20
N GLU A 68 -3.69 -3.13 4.28
CA GLU A 68 -3.95 -1.71 4.47
C GLU A 68 -3.79 -1.18 5.90
N HIS A 69 -3.20 -1.96 6.82
CA HIS A 69 -2.94 -1.47 8.18
C HIS A 69 -2.14 -0.15 8.25
N PRO A 70 -1.25 0.20 7.30
CA PRO A 70 -0.50 1.46 7.38
C PRO A 70 -1.37 2.71 7.40
N VAL A 71 -2.56 2.73 6.76
CA VAL A 71 -3.42 3.92 6.83
C VAL A 71 -3.88 4.19 8.27
N THR A 72 -4.12 3.14 9.06
CA THR A 72 -4.45 3.25 10.48
C THR A 72 -3.24 3.70 11.28
N GLU A 73 -2.06 3.11 11.05
CA GLU A 73 -0.82 3.47 11.74
C GLU A 73 -0.46 4.95 11.51
N MET A 74 -0.60 5.43 10.28
CA MET A 74 -0.24 6.80 9.90
C MET A 74 -1.11 7.87 10.59
N VAL A 75 -2.39 7.57 10.86
CA VAL A 75 -3.27 8.53 11.58
C VAL A 75 -3.24 8.36 13.09
N THR A 76 -2.93 7.17 13.60
CA THR A 76 -2.91 6.91 15.05
C THR A 76 -1.52 7.12 15.67
N GLY A 77 -0.44 6.96 14.89
CA GLY A 77 0.92 6.87 15.39
C GLY A 77 1.24 5.54 16.08
N THR A 78 0.38 4.53 15.90
CA THR A 78 0.54 3.20 16.48
C THR A 78 1.28 2.28 15.52
N ASP A 79 2.20 1.45 16.03
CA ASP A 79 2.79 0.32 15.31
C ASP A 79 2.02 -0.96 15.67
N LEU A 80 1.16 -1.41 14.76
CA LEU A 80 0.28 -2.55 14.95
C LEU A 80 1.05 -3.87 14.93
N VAL A 81 2.17 -3.96 14.21
CA VAL A 81 3.03 -5.15 14.20
C VAL A 81 3.73 -5.28 15.56
N ALA A 82 4.27 -4.18 16.10
CA ALA A 82 4.85 -4.16 17.44
C ALA A 82 3.81 -4.53 18.51
N TRP A 83 2.58 -4.02 18.39
CA TRP A 83 1.48 -4.39 19.29
C TRP A 83 1.10 -5.85 19.18
N GLN A 84 1.08 -6.45 17.99
CA GLN A 84 0.86 -7.89 17.83
C GLN A 84 1.91 -8.70 18.60
N ILE A 85 3.19 -8.31 18.54
CA ILE A 85 4.27 -8.98 19.27
C ILE A 85 4.09 -8.81 20.78
N ALA A 86 3.75 -7.60 21.26
CA ALA A 86 3.48 -7.33 22.67
C ALA A 86 2.33 -8.18 23.21
N ILE A 87 1.21 -8.24 22.48
CA ILE A 87 0.06 -9.10 22.83
C ILE A 87 0.47 -10.57 22.90
N ALA A 88 1.26 -11.05 21.94
CA ALA A 88 1.74 -12.43 21.92
C ALA A 88 2.65 -12.77 23.13
N ARG A 89 3.27 -11.76 23.74
CA ARG A 89 4.05 -11.86 25.00
C ARG A 89 3.20 -11.71 26.26
N GLY A 90 1.90 -11.47 26.12
CA GLY A 90 1.00 -11.21 27.25
C GLY A 90 1.14 -9.80 27.83
N GLU A 91 1.76 -8.88 27.10
CA GLU A 91 1.89 -7.48 27.52
C GLU A 91 0.55 -6.73 27.34
N PRO A 92 0.19 -5.83 28.26
CA PRO A 92 -1.00 -4.99 28.09
C PRO A 92 -0.79 -3.95 26.99
N LEU A 93 -1.86 -3.56 26.32
CA LEU A 93 -1.85 -2.46 25.35
C LEU A 93 -2.18 -1.13 26.02
N PRO A 94 -1.55 -0.03 25.61
CA PRO A 94 -2.04 1.30 25.97
C PRO A 94 -3.39 1.57 25.30
N PRO A 95 -4.15 2.58 25.77
CA PRO A 95 -5.36 3.03 25.07
C PRO A 95 -5.05 3.41 23.63
N ALA A 96 -5.96 3.08 22.71
CA ALA A 96 -5.82 3.47 21.31
C ALA A 96 -5.90 5.02 21.17
N PRO A 97 -4.92 5.67 20.54
CA PRO A 97 -4.95 7.11 20.32
C PRO A 97 -6.01 7.46 19.26
N ALA A 98 -6.64 8.63 19.42
CA ALA A 98 -7.55 9.16 18.41
C ALA A 98 -6.81 9.45 17.09
N PRO A 99 -7.41 9.16 15.92
CA PRO A 99 -6.79 9.44 14.64
C PRO A 99 -6.60 10.95 14.44
N ARG A 100 -5.46 11.34 13.87
CA ARG A 100 -5.13 12.71 13.50
C ARG A 100 -4.81 12.81 12.01
N GLY A 101 -5.40 13.79 11.36
CA GLY A 101 -5.26 13.98 9.92
C GLY A 101 -5.93 12.85 9.13
N HIS A 102 -5.38 12.57 7.96
CA HIS A 102 -5.90 11.59 7.01
C HIS A 102 -4.76 10.85 6.35
N ALA A 103 -4.91 9.55 6.12
CA ALA A 103 -3.97 8.73 5.37
C ALA A 103 -4.67 8.04 4.21
N VAL A 104 -3.98 7.94 3.09
CA VAL A 104 -4.44 7.22 1.90
C VAL A 104 -3.29 6.32 1.42
N GLU A 105 -3.60 5.06 1.15
CA GLU A 105 -2.69 4.05 0.62
C GLU A 105 -3.09 3.69 -0.81
N CYS A 106 -2.10 3.50 -1.67
CA CYS A 106 -2.25 2.89 -2.98
C CYS A 106 -1.46 1.59 -3.02
N ARG A 107 -2.11 0.51 -3.44
CA ARG A 107 -1.45 -0.75 -3.80
C ARG A 107 -0.89 -0.69 -5.21
N VAL A 108 0.43 -0.79 -5.32
CA VAL A 108 1.13 -0.88 -6.60
C VAL A 108 1.21 -2.35 -7.00
N TYR A 109 0.48 -2.73 -8.03
CA TYR A 109 0.45 -4.08 -8.58
C TYR A 109 1.26 -4.18 -9.87
N ALA A 110 1.91 -5.33 -10.08
CA ALA A 110 2.46 -5.79 -11.35
C ALA A 110 1.32 -6.25 -12.28
N GLU A 111 0.51 -5.30 -12.76
CA GLU A 111 -0.57 -5.53 -13.70
C GLU A 111 -0.51 -4.48 -14.82
N ASP A 112 -1.04 -4.83 -15.99
CA ASP A 112 -1.20 -3.89 -17.11
C ASP A 112 -2.69 -3.50 -17.29
N PRO A 113 -3.15 -2.35 -16.76
CA PRO A 113 -4.52 -1.89 -16.91
C PRO A 113 -4.98 -1.76 -18.37
N SER A 114 -4.08 -1.42 -19.30
CA SER A 114 -4.42 -1.25 -20.72
C SER A 114 -4.81 -2.57 -21.40
N ARG A 115 -4.36 -3.70 -20.82
CA ARG A 115 -4.62 -5.07 -21.27
C ARG A 115 -5.56 -5.81 -20.32
N GLY A 116 -6.52 -5.10 -19.73
CA GLY A 116 -7.51 -5.69 -18.83
C GLY A 116 -6.92 -6.14 -17.49
N PHE A 117 -5.83 -5.49 -17.06
CA PHE A 117 -5.09 -5.79 -15.83
C PHE A 117 -4.56 -7.22 -15.80
N ALA A 118 -3.95 -7.64 -16.91
CA ALA A 118 -3.25 -8.92 -16.95
C ALA A 118 -2.08 -8.88 -15.96
N PRO A 119 -1.90 -9.91 -15.10
CA PRO A 119 -0.72 -10.03 -14.27
C PRO A 119 0.55 -10.01 -15.11
N CYS A 120 1.53 -9.24 -14.67
CA CYS A 120 2.80 -9.06 -15.35
C CYS A 120 3.94 -9.64 -14.50
N GLY A 121 4.83 -10.37 -15.15
CA GLY A 121 6.08 -10.86 -14.56
C GLY A 121 7.28 -10.29 -15.30
N GLY A 122 8.47 -10.43 -14.72
CA GLY A 122 9.69 -9.95 -15.34
C GLY A 122 10.78 -9.62 -14.33
N THR A 123 11.55 -8.58 -14.61
CA THR A 123 12.60 -8.07 -13.73
C THR A 123 12.46 -6.56 -13.63
N VAL A 124 12.49 -6.05 -12.40
CA VAL A 124 12.58 -4.62 -12.15
C VAL A 124 13.95 -4.15 -12.64
N VAL A 125 14.00 -3.47 -13.77
CA VAL A 125 15.25 -2.94 -14.36
C VAL A 125 15.73 -1.75 -13.54
N ARG A 126 14.80 -0.88 -13.14
CA ARG A 126 15.04 0.29 -12.31
C ARG A 126 13.80 0.57 -11.48
N VAL A 127 13.99 0.92 -10.20
CA VAL A 127 12.92 1.47 -9.36
C VAL A 127 13.39 2.75 -8.67
N ASP A 128 12.54 3.78 -8.75
CA ASP A 128 12.66 4.98 -7.94
C ASP A 128 11.44 5.06 -7.03
N HIS A 129 11.66 4.95 -5.73
CA HIS A 129 10.62 5.06 -4.71
C HIS A 129 10.43 6.53 -4.31
N PRO A 130 9.19 6.99 -4.10
CA PRO A 130 8.94 8.33 -3.61
C PRO A 130 9.42 8.46 -2.16
N SER A 131 9.73 9.69 -1.75
CA SER A 131 10.16 9.98 -0.39
C SER A 131 9.72 11.38 0.02
N GLY A 132 9.74 11.66 1.32
CA GLY A 132 9.46 12.99 1.85
C GLY A 132 8.47 12.98 3.02
N PRO A 133 8.15 14.16 3.56
CA PRO A 133 7.29 14.28 4.74
C PRO A 133 5.90 13.67 4.51
N GLY A 134 5.51 12.78 5.42
CA GLY A 134 4.20 12.12 5.36
C GLY A 134 4.08 11.03 4.29
N ILE A 135 5.18 10.65 3.61
CA ILE A 135 5.21 9.53 2.69
C ILE A 135 5.84 8.31 3.36
N ARG A 136 5.17 7.17 3.27
CA ARG A 136 5.67 5.86 3.67
C ARG A 136 5.57 4.90 2.48
N VAL A 137 6.61 4.10 2.30
CA VAL A 137 6.67 3.08 1.24
C VAL A 137 7.04 1.75 1.87
N ASP A 138 6.11 0.79 1.79
CA ASP A 138 6.37 -0.61 2.12
C ASP A 138 6.51 -1.36 0.79
N SER A 139 7.73 -1.76 0.38
CA SER A 139 7.97 -2.37 -0.93
C SER A 139 8.91 -3.57 -0.89
N CYS A 140 8.71 -4.50 -1.81
CA CYS A 140 9.63 -5.59 -2.11
C CYS A 140 10.54 -5.30 -3.34
N MET A 141 10.39 -4.15 -3.99
CA MET A 141 11.13 -3.80 -5.22
C MET A 141 12.51 -3.22 -4.93
N PHE A 142 13.49 -3.69 -5.70
CA PHE A 142 14.83 -3.12 -5.84
C PHE A 142 15.34 -3.37 -7.27
N ASP A 143 16.37 -2.64 -7.70
CA ASP A 143 16.96 -2.84 -9.03
C ASP A 143 17.46 -4.29 -9.20
N GLY A 144 17.00 -4.96 -10.25
CA GLY A 144 17.25 -6.38 -10.50
C GLY A 144 16.29 -7.35 -9.81
N ALA A 145 15.28 -6.87 -9.07
CA ALA A 145 14.32 -7.75 -8.39
C ALA A 145 13.50 -8.57 -9.40
N PRO A 146 13.41 -9.91 -9.24
CA PRO A 146 12.51 -10.73 -10.05
C PRO A 146 11.06 -10.53 -9.61
N VAL A 147 10.15 -10.45 -10.58
CA VAL A 147 8.69 -10.43 -10.36
C VAL A 147 8.10 -11.73 -10.94
N PRO A 148 7.99 -12.79 -10.13
CA PRO A 148 7.42 -14.06 -10.55
C PRO A 148 5.89 -13.99 -10.65
N LEU A 149 5.31 -14.76 -11.58
CA LEU A 149 3.84 -14.92 -11.72
C LEU A 149 3.22 -15.89 -10.70
N ALA A 150 4.04 -16.53 -9.86
CA ALA A 150 3.59 -17.56 -8.92
C ALA A 150 2.98 -17.01 -7.62
N TYR A 151 3.11 -15.70 -7.37
CA TYR A 151 2.64 -15.04 -6.16
C TYR A 151 1.71 -13.87 -6.50
N ASP A 152 1.15 -13.26 -5.45
CA ASP A 152 0.35 -12.04 -5.58
C ASP A 152 1.18 -10.92 -6.27
N PRO A 153 0.58 -10.14 -7.20
CA PRO A 153 1.30 -9.12 -7.95
C PRO A 153 1.61 -7.85 -7.14
N LEU A 154 1.34 -7.79 -5.84
CA LEU A 154 1.62 -6.60 -5.01
C LEU A 154 3.13 -6.34 -4.90
N LEU A 155 3.56 -5.21 -5.43
CA LEU A 155 4.96 -4.77 -5.45
C LEU A 155 5.28 -3.76 -4.34
N ALA A 156 4.33 -2.87 -4.04
CA ALA A 156 4.47 -1.87 -3.00
C ALA A 156 3.12 -1.39 -2.47
N LYS A 157 3.16 -0.82 -1.28
CA LYS A 157 2.13 0.04 -0.73
C LYS A 157 2.74 1.43 -0.57
N ILE A 158 2.17 2.42 -1.26
CA ILE A 158 2.58 3.82 -1.14
C ILE A 158 1.51 4.53 -0.33
N VAL A 159 1.89 5.05 0.82
CA VAL A 159 0.99 5.63 1.80
C VAL A 159 1.35 7.10 1.97
N ALA A 160 0.36 7.97 1.88
CA ALA A 160 0.52 9.39 2.14
C ALA A 160 -0.38 9.82 3.29
N TRP A 161 0.16 10.64 4.19
CA TRP A 161 -0.56 11.28 5.27
C TRP A 161 -0.65 12.79 5.06
N GLY A 162 -1.78 13.38 5.45
CA GLY A 162 -2.09 14.80 5.38
C GLY A 162 -2.79 15.32 6.64
N PRO A 163 -2.70 16.63 6.94
CA PRO A 163 -3.55 17.24 7.98
C PRO A 163 -5.05 17.11 7.67
N ASP A 164 -5.40 16.95 6.40
CA ASP A 164 -6.75 16.66 5.92
C ASP A 164 -6.68 15.70 4.71
N ARG A 165 -7.85 15.22 4.29
CA ARG A 165 -7.98 14.30 3.15
C ARG A 165 -7.44 14.88 1.86
N GLN A 166 -7.67 16.16 1.57
CA GLN A 166 -7.25 16.78 0.32
C GLN A 166 -5.72 16.84 0.23
N ALA A 167 -5.05 17.19 1.33
CA ALA A 167 -3.60 17.19 1.44
C ALA A 167 -3.02 15.77 1.32
N ALA A 168 -3.64 14.77 1.94
CA ALA A 168 -3.22 13.37 1.81
C ALA A 168 -3.34 12.88 0.36
N LEU A 169 -4.45 13.19 -0.32
CA LEU A 169 -4.68 12.85 -1.72
C LEU A 169 -3.69 13.53 -2.67
N ALA A 170 -3.41 14.82 -2.46
CA ALA A 170 -2.44 15.55 -3.27
C ALA A 170 -1.02 15.00 -3.09
N ARG A 171 -0.65 14.65 -1.85
CA ARG A 171 0.64 14.00 -1.55
C ARG A 171 0.75 12.61 -2.17
N LEU A 172 -0.32 11.81 -2.12
CA LEU A 172 -0.32 10.49 -2.74
C LEU A 172 -0.18 10.58 -4.26
N ASP A 173 -0.89 11.51 -4.91
CA ASP A 173 -0.75 11.71 -6.37
C ASP A 173 0.68 12.11 -6.74
N GLN A 174 1.29 13.02 -5.98
CA GLN A 174 2.68 13.42 -6.20
C GLN A 174 3.66 12.27 -5.97
N ALA A 175 3.51 11.50 -4.90
CA ALA A 175 4.34 10.33 -4.62
C ALA A 175 4.22 9.28 -5.73
N LEU A 176 3.01 9.04 -6.25
CA LEU A 176 2.80 8.16 -7.40
C LEU A 176 3.40 8.73 -8.69
N ALA A 177 3.40 10.06 -8.88
CA ALA A 177 4.05 10.70 -10.02
C ALA A 177 5.58 10.56 -9.99
N GLU A 178 6.18 10.53 -8.80
CA GLU A 178 7.61 10.33 -8.57
C GLU A 178 8.02 8.84 -8.58
N THR A 179 7.05 7.93 -8.53
CA THR A 179 7.29 6.49 -8.57
C THR A 179 7.62 6.06 -10.00
N ALA A 180 8.82 5.56 -10.22
CA ALA A 180 9.22 4.95 -11.49
C ALA A 180 9.51 3.46 -11.31
N VAL A 181 8.89 2.61 -12.13
CA VAL A 181 9.18 1.17 -12.19
C VAL A 181 9.41 0.81 -13.65
N CYS A 182 10.66 0.46 -13.99
CA CYS A 182 11.03 0.04 -15.34
C CYS A 182 11.16 -1.48 -15.42
N GLY A 183 10.76 -2.06 -16.55
CA GLY A 183 10.89 -3.50 -16.82
C GLY A 183 9.64 -4.33 -16.46
N VAL A 184 8.74 -3.79 -15.64
CA VAL A 184 7.47 -4.43 -15.27
C VAL A 184 6.34 -3.40 -15.35
N PRO A 185 5.27 -3.63 -16.15
CA PRO A 185 4.09 -2.79 -16.13
C PRO A 185 3.44 -2.74 -14.75
N THR A 186 2.93 -1.57 -14.37
CA THR A 186 2.24 -1.37 -13.09
C THR A 186 0.94 -0.60 -13.25
N ASN A 187 0.10 -0.66 -12.22
CA ASN A 187 -1.15 0.10 -12.13
C ASN A 187 -0.98 1.56 -11.66
N VAL A 188 0.25 2.10 -11.53
CA VAL A 188 0.49 3.45 -10.99
C VAL A 188 -0.29 4.53 -11.74
N GLY A 189 -0.24 4.52 -13.09
CA GLY A 189 -0.98 5.49 -13.90
C GLY A 189 -2.50 5.39 -13.73
N PHE A 190 -3.01 4.18 -13.53
CA PHE A 190 -4.43 3.93 -13.27
C PHE A 190 -4.84 4.45 -11.88
N ALA A 191 -4.04 4.20 -10.85
CA ALA A 191 -4.29 4.72 -9.50
C ALA A 191 -4.36 6.26 -9.50
N ARG A 192 -3.43 6.93 -10.20
CA ARG A 192 -3.45 8.39 -10.37
C ARG A 192 -4.72 8.89 -11.07
N ALA A 193 -5.22 8.16 -12.06
CA ALA A 193 -6.49 8.50 -12.71
C ALA A 193 -7.67 8.43 -11.73
N ILE A 194 -7.68 7.48 -10.79
CA ILE A 194 -8.69 7.43 -9.71
C ILE A 194 -8.54 8.62 -8.76
N LEU A 195 -7.31 8.96 -8.35
CA LEU A 195 -7.07 10.12 -7.46
C LEU A 195 -7.51 11.46 -8.07
N ALA A 196 -7.49 11.55 -9.41
CA ALA A 196 -7.94 12.71 -10.15
C ALA A 196 -9.47 12.78 -10.34
N ASP A 197 -10.20 11.68 -10.17
CA ASP A 197 -11.64 11.64 -10.43
C ASP A 197 -12.44 12.48 -9.42
N PRO A 198 -13.34 13.38 -9.89
CA PRO A 198 -14.11 14.24 -9.00
C PRO A 198 -14.99 13.49 -8.00
N ALA A 199 -15.54 12.32 -8.35
CA ALA A 199 -16.38 11.55 -7.44
C ALA A 199 -15.54 11.00 -6.29
N PHE A 200 -14.37 10.44 -6.59
CA PHE A 200 -13.42 9.99 -5.56
C PHE A 200 -12.93 11.13 -4.67
N ARG A 201 -12.56 12.28 -5.26
CA ARG A 201 -12.13 13.47 -4.50
C ARG A 201 -13.23 14.04 -3.61
N SER A 202 -14.49 13.90 -4.01
CA SER A 202 -15.64 14.35 -3.21
C SER A 202 -16.07 13.36 -2.10
N GLY A 203 -15.43 12.18 -2.01
CA GLY A 203 -15.79 11.14 -1.04
C GLY A 203 -17.06 10.34 -1.42
N ARG A 204 -17.64 10.60 -2.60
CA ARG A 204 -18.81 9.89 -3.13
C ARG A 204 -18.36 8.80 -4.08
N PHE A 205 -17.81 7.73 -3.53
CA PHE A 205 -17.29 6.59 -4.28
C PHE A 205 -17.73 5.27 -3.66
N THR A 206 -18.29 4.41 -4.48
CA THR A 206 -18.87 3.12 -4.12
C THR A 206 -18.00 1.97 -4.60
N THR A 207 -18.34 0.75 -4.17
CA THR A 207 -17.62 -0.47 -4.55
C THR A 207 -17.75 -0.85 -6.03
N THR A 208 -18.68 -0.23 -6.77
CA THR A 208 -18.89 -0.48 -8.20
C THR A 208 -18.30 0.61 -9.10
N ASP A 209 -17.93 1.76 -8.55
CA ASP A 209 -17.52 2.93 -9.34
C ASP A 209 -16.22 2.69 -10.13
N VAL A 210 -15.30 1.85 -9.63
CA VAL A 210 -14.07 1.51 -10.38
C VAL A 210 -14.42 0.85 -11.72
N GLU A 211 -15.29 -0.16 -11.69
CA GLU A 211 -15.69 -0.89 -12.89
C GLU A 211 -16.53 -0.01 -13.83
N GLN A 212 -17.45 0.79 -13.28
CA GLN A 212 -18.34 1.66 -14.06
C GLN A 212 -17.60 2.83 -14.73
N ARG A 213 -16.63 3.43 -14.05
CA ARG A 213 -15.95 4.65 -14.53
C ARG A 213 -14.66 4.36 -15.28
N PHE A 214 -13.96 3.29 -14.90
CA PHE A 214 -12.62 2.99 -15.40
C PHE A 214 -12.51 1.62 -16.09
N GLY A 215 -13.62 0.92 -16.32
CA GLY A 215 -13.60 -0.39 -17.00
C GLY A 215 -12.96 -0.36 -18.39
N ALA A 216 -12.99 0.78 -19.08
CA ALA A 216 -12.35 1.02 -20.38
C ALA A 216 -11.16 1.99 -20.30
N TRP A 217 -10.58 2.20 -19.12
CA TRP A 217 -9.47 3.12 -18.95
C TRP A 217 -8.25 2.68 -19.77
N GLN A 218 -7.58 3.66 -20.37
CA GLN A 218 -6.33 3.48 -21.11
C GLN A 218 -5.32 4.51 -20.62
N PRO A 219 -4.02 4.15 -20.56
CA PRO A 219 -3.00 5.13 -20.22
C PRO A 219 -2.99 6.25 -21.27
N PRO A 220 -2.77 7.51 -20.86
CA PRO A 220 -2.66 8.60 -21.81
C PRO A 220 -1.53 8.32 -22.80
N ALA A 221 -1.75 8.64 -24.07
CA ALA A 221 -0.75 8.47 -25.11
C ALA A 221 0.50 9.29 -24.75
N SER A 222 1.66 8.64 -24.64
CA SER A 222 2.92 9.34 -24.49
C SER A 222 3.26 10.06 -25.80
N SER A 223 3.57 11.37 -25.74
CA SER A 223 4.02 12.09 -26.93
C SER A 223 5.34 11.53 -27.45
N LEU A 224 5.64 11.78 -28.72
CA LEU A 224 6.94 11.42 -29.30
C LEU A 224 8.07 12.11 -28.53
N GLU A 225 7.89 13.36 -28.10
CA GLU A 225 8.91 14.07 -27.31
C GLU A 225 9.11 13.42 -25.94
N ALA A 226 8.04 13.00 -25.26
CA ALA A 226 8.16 12.31 -23.97
C ALA A 226 8.93 10.99 -24.10
N ARG A 227 8.65 10.22 -25.16
CA ARG A 227 9.38 8.97 -25.47
C ARG A 227 10.84 9.25 -25.81
N ALA A 228 11.10 10.26 -26.66
CA ALA A 228 12.45 10.64 -27.05
C ALA A 228 13.28 11.15 -25.86
N ALA A 229 12.69 11.97 -24.99
CA ALA A 229 13.31 12.46 -23.76
C ALA A 229 13.64 11.31 -22.80
N ALA A 230 12.74 10.35 -22.62
CA ALA A 230 13.00 9.16 -21.79
C ALA A 230 14.16 8.31 -22.35
N LEU A 231 14.19 8.09 -23.66
CA LEU A 231 15.30 7.40 -24.34
C LEU A 231 16.63 8.15 -24.19
N ALA A 232 16.64 9.46 -24.38
CA ALA A 232 17.83 10.29 -24.23
C ALA A 232 18.35 10.29 -22.78
N ALA A 233 17.46 10.43 -21.79
CA ALA A 233 17.82 10.38 -20.37
C ALA A 233 18.40 9.01 -19.99
N HIS A 234 17.81 7.91 -20.50
CA HIS A 234 18.35 6.57 -20.28
C HIS A 234 19.73 6.39 -20.92
N ALA A 235 19.94 6.86 -22.16
CA ALA A 235 21.22 6.81 -22.85
C ALA A 235 22.32 7.60 -22.09
N VAL A 236 21.99 8.77 -21.55
CA VAL A 236 22.92 9.57 -20.73
C VAL A 236 23.26 8.85 -19.41
N ALA A 237 22.25 8.32 -18.71
CA ALA A 237 22.45 7.60 -17.44
C ALA A 237 23.32 6.34 -17.62
N THR A 238 23.07 5.58 -18.69
CA THR A 238 23.85 4.38 -19.03
C THR A 238 25.27 4.72 -19.46
N ALA A 239 25.48 5.77 -20.25
CA ALA A 239 26.82 6.25 -20.61
C ALA A 239 27.60 6.74 -19.36
N ALA A 240 26.93 7.43 -18.43
CA ALA A 240 27.55 7.87 -17.18
C ALA A 240 27.90 6.69 -16.25
N ALA A 241 27.07 5.65 -16.20
CA ALA A 241 27.35 4.43 -15.45
C ALA A 241 28.44 3.54 -16.08
N ALA A 242 28.63 3.63 -17.40
CA ALA A 242 29.69 2.94 -18.15
C ALA A 242 31.05 3.64 -18.07
N ALA A 243 31.12 4.87 -17.54
CA ALA A 243 32.40 5.51 -17.26
C ALA A 243 33.15 4.73 -16.15
N PRO A 244 34.43 4.38 -16.33
CA PRO A 244 35.16 3.58 -15.36
C PRO A 244 35.37 4.36 -14.06
N GLY A 245 34.47 4.18 -13.10
CA GLY A 245 34.68 4.55 -11.71
C GLY A 245 35.61 3.55 -11.02
N PRO A 246 36.36 3.95 -9.97
CA PRO A 246 37.19 3.01 -9.22
C PRO A 246 36.31 1.89 -8.67
N ALA A 247 36.64 0.65 -9.01
CA ALA A 247 35.91 -0.55 -8.63
C ALA A 247 35.82 -0.64 -7.09
N ARG A 248 34.70 -0.17 -6.53
CA ARG A 248 34.35 -0.45 -5.13
C ARG A 248 33.52 -1.72 -5.12
N HIS A 249 34.20 -2.87 -5.08
CA HIS A 249 33.62 -4.09 -4.56
C HIS A 249 33.21 -3.84 -3.11
N ARG A 250 31.99 -3.37 -2.88
CA ARG A 250 31.40 -3.36 -1.55
C ARG A 250 30.90 -4.77 -1.31
N GLN A 251 31.77 -5.64 -0.82
CA GLN A 251 31.30 -6.83 -0.11
C GLN A 251 30.37 -6.32 1.00
N LEU A 252 29.08 -6.63 0.89
CA LEU A 252 28.17 -6.45 2.01
C LEU A 252 28.73 -7.32 3.15
N PRO A 253 28.95 -6.76 4.35
CA PRO A 253 29.30 -7.58 5.50
C PRO A 253 28.19 -8.64 5.66
N ALA A 254 28.58 -9.89 5.92
CA ALA A 254 27.61 -10.97 6.06
C ALA A 254 26.55 -10.58 7.09
N GLY A 255 25.30 -10.47 6.65
CA GLY A 255 24.20 -10.02 7.49
C GLY A 255 23.90 -11.01 8.62
N PRO A 256 23.15 -10.61 9.65
CA PRO A 256 22.75 -11.51 10.73
C PRO A 256 22.04 -12.77 10.20
N TRP A 257 21.33 -12.66 9.07
CA TRP A 257 20.65 -13.78 8.40
C TRP A 257 21.59 -14.84 7.80
N GLN A 258 22.84 -14.48 7.52
CA GLN A 258 23.87 -15.38 6.99
C GLN A 258 24.79 -15.90 8.10
N THR A 259 25.02 -15.11 9.15
CA THR A 259 25.94 -15.44 10.25
C THR A 259 25.28 -16.19 11.40
N LEU A 260 23.98 -15.98 11.65
CA LEU A 260 23.29 -16.61 12.80
C LEU A 260 22.73 -18.00 12.49
N GLY A 261 22.69 -18.40 11.21
CA GLY A 261 22.06 -19.64 10.76
C GLY A 261 20.53 -19.66 11.00
N PRO A 262 19.84 -20.77 10.67
CA PRO A 262 18.40 -20.87 10.87
C PRO A 262 18.07 -20.79 12.37
N TRP A 263 17.30 -19.77 12.75
CA TRP A 263 16.81 -19.63 14.12
C TRP A 263 15.62 -20.56 14.34
N ARG A 264 15.69 -21.41 15.37
CA ARG A 264 14.55 -22.22 15.85
C ARG A 264 14.38 -22.05 17.34
N LEU A 265 13.18 -21.66 17.78
CA LEU A 265 12.77 -21.71 19.18
C LEU A 265 12.83 -23.16 19.66
N GLY A 266 13.60 -23.41 20.73
CA GLY A 266 13.61 -24.69 21.45
C GLY A 266 14.85 -25.58 21.29
N MET A 267 15.83 -25.24 20.44
CA MET A 267 17.09 -25.99 20.41
C MET A 267 18.10 -25.41 21.40
N ARG A 268 18.41 -26.14 22.48
CA ARG A 268 19.63 -25.92 23.26
C ARG A 268 20.82 -26.24 22.38
N ARG A 269 21.67 -25.25 22.07
CA ARG A 269 22.98 -25.51 21.45
C ARG A 269 23.81 -26.36 22.42
N GLY A 270 24.09 -27.61 22.03
CA GLY A 270 25.11 -28.44 22.66
C GLY A 270 26.48 -27.76 22.55
N ARG A 271 27.32 -27.98 23.56
CA ARG A 271 28.64 -27.35 23.76
C ARG A 271 29.57 -27.52 22.57
#